data_AF-A0A2Z4GF31-F1
#
_entry.id   AF-A0A2Z4GF31-F1
#
_cell.length_a   1.000
_cell.length_b   1.000
_cell.length_c   1.000
_cell.angle_alpha   90.00
_cell.angle_beta   90.00
_cell.angle_gamma   90.00
#
_symmetry.space_group_name_H-M   'P 1'
#
loop_
_entity.id
_entity.type
_entity.pdbx_description
1 polymer ?
#
loop_
_entity_poly.entity_id
_entity_poly.type
_entity_poly.pdbx_seq_one_letter_code
_entity_poly.pdbx_strand_id
1 'polypeptide(L)'
;MSLKSSIGDLFKLGEIKDSVISLIEAKFELKKIEIQEKAERGVAELIFTILLLILGSTVLVFVLILAAFGLNVWLGEPYGYVTILVLLLITFAVVYKKKREIKEMITETIQKEMDAMDS
;
A
#
# COMPACT_ATOMS: atom_id res chain seq x y z
N MET A 1 -44.96 49.08 -2.92
CA MET A 1 -43.75 48.91 -2.06
C MET A 1 -43.27 47.46 -1.97
N SER A 2 -44.11 46.43 -2.22
CA SER A 2 -43.75 45.01 -2.06
C SER A 2 -42.88 44.40 -3.18
N LEU A 3 -42.87 44.96 -4.40
CA LEU A 3 -42.07 44.41 -5.52
C LEU A 3 -40.56 44.68 -5.38
N LYS A 4 -40.16 45.77 -4.71
CA LYS A 4 -38.73 46.10 -4.52
C LYS A 4 -38.06 45.23 -3.44
N SER A 5 -38.80 44.78 -2.42
CA SER A 5 -38.25 43.88 -1.40
C SER A 5 -38.02 42.47 -1.96
N SER A 6 -38.96 41.95 -2.76
CA SER A 6 -38.81 40.63 -3.38
C SER A 6 -37.67 40.54 -4.40
N ILE A 7 -37.35 41.63 -5.11
CA ILE A 7 -36.18 41.68 -6.01
C ILE A 7 -34.86 41.68 -5.22
N GLY A 8 -34.82 42.37 -4.07
CA GLY A 8 -33.64 42.37 -3.18
C GLY A 8 -33.40 41.01 -2.53
N ASP A 9 -34.46 40.28 -2.15
CA ASP A 9 -34.35 38.94 -1.57
C ASP A 9 -33.93 37.89 -2.61
N LEU A 10 -34.33 38.03 -3.87
CA LEU A 10 -33.87 37.18 -4.98
C LEU A 10 -32.37 37.39 -5.29
N PHE A 11 -31.88 38.62 -5.22
CA PHE A 11 -30.45 38.93 -5.39
C PHE A 11 -29.60 38.31 -4.27
N LYS A 12 -30.05 38.43 -3.01
CA LYS A 12 -29.39 37.80 -1.86
C LYS A 12 -29.38 36.27 -1.96
N LEU A 13 -30.47 35.66 -2.43
CA LEU A 13 -30.53 34.23 -2.71
C LEU A 13 -29.51 33.80 -3.78
N GLY A 14 -29.30 34.61 -4.82
CA GLY A 14 -28.27 34.40 -5.82
C GLY A 14 -26.85 34.46 -5.25
N GLU A 15 -26.53 35.49 -4.47
CA GLU A 15 -25.21 35.66 -3.84
C GLU A 15 -24.88 34.55 -2.84
N ILE A 16 -25.87 34.10 -2.05
CA ILE A 16 -25.72 32.98 -1.11
C ILE A 16 -25.48 31.68 -1.89
N LYS A 17 -26.25 31.44 -2.96
CA LYS A 17 -26.08 30.27 -3.82
C LYS A 17 -24.68 30.22 -4.43
N ASP A 18 -24.19 31.32 -4.99
CA ASP A 18 -22.86 31.37 -5.63
C ASP A 18 -21.74 31.19 -4.60
N SER A 19 -21.90 31.75 -3.40
CA SER A 19 -20.96 31.53 -2.29
C SER A 19 -20.94 30.06 -1.85
N VAL A 20 -22.10 29.40 -1.78
CA VAL A 20 -22.18 27.97 -1.42
C VAL A 20 -21.58 27.08 -2.52
N ILE A 21 -21.81 27.40 -3.79
CA ILE A 21 -21.19 26.69 -4.92
C ILE A 21 -19.66 26.83 -4.87
N SER A 22 -19.15 28.05 -4.65
CA SER A 22 -17.72 28.31 -4.50
C SER A 22 -17.10 27.52 -3.32
N LEU A 23 -17.80 27.41 -2.19
CA LEU A 23 -17.36 26.60 -1.06
C LEU A 23 -17.34 25.09 -1.38
N ILE A 24 -18.31 24.61 -2.15
CA ILE A 24 -18.34 23.22 -2.60
C ILE A 24 -17.18 22.95 -3.56
N GLU A 25 -16.95 23.83 -4.54
CA GLU A 25 -15.80 23.72 -5.46
C GLU A 25 -14.47 23.70 -4.70
N ALA A 26 -14.27 24.63 -3.76
CA ALA A 26 -13.06 24.65 -2.94
C ALA A 26 -12.88 23.34 -2.13
N LYS A 27 -13.96 22.77 -1.58
CA LYS A 27 -13.90 21.46 -0.90
C LYS A 27 -13.54 20.32 -1.85
N PHE A 28 -14.04 20.33 -3.08
CA PHE A 28 -13.69 19.34 -4.08
C PHE A 28 -12.22 19.44 -4.51
N GLU A 29 -11.72 20.66 -4.71
CA GLU A 29 -10.31 20.89 -5.03
C GLU A 29 -9.39 20.41 -3.90
N LEU A 30 -9.69 20.77 -2.66
CA LEU A 30 -8.95 20.29 -1.49
C LEU A 30 -8.94 18.77 -1.42
N LYS A 31 -10.09 18.11 -1.63
CA LYS A 31 -10.18 16.65 -1.60
C LYS A 31 -9.40 15.99 -2.73
N LYS A 32 -9.33 16.62 -3.91
CA LYS A 32 -8.52 16.13 -5.03
C LYS A 32 -7.03 16.19 -4.70
N ILE A 33 -6.58 17.28 -4.09
CA ILE A 33 -5.18 17.46 -3.67
C ILE A 33 -4.82 16.43 -2.60
N GLU A 34 -5.68 16.24 -1.61
CA GLU A 34 -5.48 15.25 -0.54
C GLU A 34 -5.35 13.82 -1.07
N ILE A 35 -6.22 13.42 -2.02
CA ILE A 35 -6.14 12.10 -2.66
C ILE A 35 -4.83 11.97 -3.45
N GLN A 36 -4.41 13.01 -4.16
CA GLN A 36 -3.17 13.01 -4.91
C GLN A 36 -1.96 12.86 -3.98
N GLU A 37 -1.90 13.63 -2.89
CA GLU A 37 -0.81 13.56 -1.92
C GLU A 37 -0.73 12.19 -1.24
N LYS A 38 -1.89 11.61 -0.83
CA LYS A 38 -1.96 10.26 -0.26
C LYS A 38 -1.50 9.20 -1.26
N ALA A 39 -1.86 9.34 -2.53
CA ALA A 39 -1.42 8.44 -3.59
C ALA A 39 0.09 8.58 -3.87
N GLU A 40 0.62 9.80 -3.98
CA GLU A 40 2.05 10.05 -4.20
C GLU A 40 2.90 9.47 -3.08
N ARG A 41 2.50 9.70 -1.82
CA ARG A 41 3.18 9.14 -0.66
C ARG A 41 3.13 7.61 -0.62
N GLY A 42 1.95 7.03 -0.88
CA GLY A 42 1.79 5.58 -0.93
C GLY A 42 2.62 4.93 -2.05
N VAL A 43 2.66 5.55 -3.23
CA VAL A 43 3.49 5.08 -4.36
C VAL A 43 4.98 5.17 -4.04
N ALA A 44 5.44 6.28 -3.44
CA ALA A 44 6.83 6.45 -3.06
C ALA A 44 7.29 5.38 -2.05
N GLU A 45 6.49 5.12 -1.02
CA GLU A 45 6.76 4.09 -0.02
C GLU A 45 6.76 2.67 -0.62
N LEU A 46 5.82 2.40 -1.54
CA LEU A 46 5.75 1.13 -2.26
C LEU A 46 6.98 0.92 -3.15
N ILE A 47 7.44 1.94 -3.87
CA ILE A 47 8.66 1.89 -4.67
C ILE A 47 9.88 1.59 -3.76
N PHE A 48 10.02 2.31 -2.66
CA PHE A 48 11.13 2.10 -1.72
C PHE A 48 11.12 0.69 -1.14
N THR A 49 9.94 0.19 -0.75
CA THR A 49 9.75 -1.17 -0.24
C THR A 49 10.15 -2.22 -1.29
N ILE A 50 9.74 -2.03 -2.56
CA ILE A 50 10.14 -2.93 -3.65
C ILE A 50 11.66 -2.92 -3.86
N LEU A 51 12.29 -1.74 -3.85
CA LEU A 51 13.75 -1.63 -3.98
C LEU A 51 14.47 -2.39 -2.86
N LEU A 52 14.02 -2.23 -1.62
CA LEU A 52 14.57 -2.97 -0.48
C LEU A 52 14.34 -4.48 -0.61
N LEU A 53 13.18 -4.93 -1.06
CA LEU A 53 12.90 -6.34 -1.29
C LEU A 53 13.81 -6.94 -2.35
N ILE A 54 14.06 -6.23 -3.45
CA ILE A 54 14.99 -6.66 -4.50
C ILE A 54 16.41 -6.79 -3.92
N LEU A 55 16.89 -5.77 -3.21
CA LEU A 55 18.23 -5.78 -2.61
C LEU A 55 18.37 -6.91 -1.58
N GLY A 56 17.39 -7.05 -0.69
CA GLY A 56 17.35 -8.09 0.34
C GLY A 56 17.29 -9.49 -0.26
N SER A 57 16.48 -9.69 -1.31
CA SER A 57 16.41 -10.97 -2.02
C SER A 57 17.74 -11.34 -2.69
N THR A 58 18.47 -10.34 -3.20
CA THR A 58 19.80 -10.55 -3.79
C THR A 58 20.78 -11.06 -2.73
N VAL A 59 20.82 -10.40 -1.57
CA VAL A 59 21.66 -10.85 -0.44
C VAL A 59 21.26 -12.25 0.02
N LEU A 60 19.95 -12.52 0.12
CA LEU A 60 19.43 -13.82 0.52
C LEU A 60 19.90 -14.94 -0.42
N VAL A 61 19.87 -14.72 -1.73
CA VAL A 61 20.36 -15.69 -2.72
C VAL A 61 21.83 -16.01 -2.47
N PHE A 62 22.69 -15.00 -2.23
CA PHE A 62 24.09 -15.23 -1.92
C PHE A 62 24.28 -16.01 -0.61
N VAL A 63 23.51 -15.71 0.43
CA VAL A 63 23.54 -16.45 1.70
C VAL A 63 23.15 -17.92 1.49
N LEU A 64 22.11 -18.19 0.71
CA LEU A 64 21.67 -19.56 0.41
C LEU A 64 22.72 -20.33 -0.41
N ILE A 65 23.37 -19.69 -1.38
CA ILE A 65 24.47 -20.29 -2.14
C ILE A 65 25.63 -20.62 -1.21
N LEU A 66 26.02 -19.69 -0.34
CA LEU A 66 27.12 -19.89 0.61
C LEU A 66 26.81 -21.00 1.62
N ALA A 67 25.56 -21.06 2.10
CA ALA A 67 25.09 -22.14 2.96
C ALA A 67 25.11 -23.50 2.24
N ALA A 68 24.64 -23.55 0.98
CA ALA A 68 24.69 -24.75 0.16
C ALA A 68 26.13 -25.23 -0.07
N PHE A 69 27.05 -24.30 -0.34
CA PHE A 69 28.48 -24.59 -0.47
C PHE A 69 29.07 -25.14 0.82
N GLY A 70 28.79 -24.50 1.97
CA GLY A 70 29.23 -24.99 3.27
C GLY A 70 28.70 -26.40 3.59
N LEU A 71 27.44 -26.68 3.25
CA LEU A 71 26.85 -28.01 3.38
C LEU A 71 27.49 -29.02 2.43
N ASN A 72 27.87 -28.61 1.21
CA ASN A 72 28.59 -29.48 0.27
C ASN A 72 29.94 -29.92 0.83
N VAL A 73 30.67 -29.02 1.50
CA VAL A 73 31.95 -29.38 2.15
C VAL A 73 31.74 -30.44 3.23
N TRP A 74 30.61 -30.41 3.92
CA TRP A 74 30.31 -31.34 5.02
C TRP A 74 29.72 -32.68 4.56
N LEU A 75 28.82 -32.66 3.58
CA LEU A 75 28.05 -33.82 3.11
C LEU A 75 28.63 -34.45 1.83
N GLY A 76 29.56 -33.76 1.17
CA GLY A 76 30.02 -34.06 -0.17
C GLY A 76 29.17 -33.41 -1.26
N GLU A 77 29.76 -33.18 -2.42
CA GLU A 77 29.03 -32.69 -3.59
C GLU A 77 28.12 -33.81 -4.15
N PRO A 78 26.88 -33.51 -4.60
CA PRO A 78 26.19 -32.20 -4.63
C PRO A 78 25.14 -32.03 -3.51
N TYR A 79 25.27 -32.75 -2.39
CA TYR A 79 24.19 -32.91 -1.41
C TYR A 79 23.81 -31.63 -0.65
N GLY A 80 24.73 -30.67 -0.50
CA GLY A 80 24.45 -29.36 0.09
C GLY A 80 23.47 -28.54 -0.73
N TYR A 81 23.63 -28.50 -2.06
CA TYR A 81 22.67 -27.82 -2.94
C TYR A 81 21.30 -28.52 -2.94
N VAL A 82 21.28 -29.86 -2.98
CA VAL A 82 20.03 -30.64 -2.92
C VAL A 82 19.30 -30.39 -1.61
N THR A 83 20.02 -30.31 -0.50
CA THR A 83 19.43 -30.06 0.83
C THR A 83 18.77 -28.69 0.90
N ILE A 84 19.46 -27.63 0.43
CA ILE A 84 18.88 -26.28 0.38
C ILE A 84 17.66 -26.24 -0.54
N LEU A 85 17.70 -26.92 -1.69
CA LEU A 85 16.56 -27.01 -2.61
C LEU A 85 15.34 -27.67 -1.95
N VAL A 86 15.53 -28.80 -1.27
CA VAL A 86 14.45 -29.50 -0.56
C VAL A 86 13.86 -28.61 0.54
N LEU A 87 14.72 -27.91 1.30
CA LEU A 87 14.27 -26.98 2.33
C LEU A 87 13.44 -25.84 1.75
N LEU A 88 13.84 -25.27 0.61
CA LEU A 88 13.07 -24.23 -0.09
C LEU A 88 11.72 -24.76 -0.59
N LEU A 89 11.67 -25.98 -1.14
CA LEU A 89 10.41 -26.59 -1.59
C LEU A 89 9.44 -26.85 -0.43
N ILE A 90 9.94 -27.32 0.72
CA ILE A 90 9.12 -27.50 1.93
C ILE A 90 8.60 -26.14 2.40
N THR A 91 9.46 -25.13 2.49
CA THR A 91 9.07 -23.77 2.90
C THR A 91 8.01 -23.21 1.96
N PHE A 92 8.20 -23.35 0.65
CA PHE A 92 7.23 -22.95 -0.37
C PHE A 92 5.89 -23.69 -0.19
N ALA A 93 5.91 -25.00 0.01
CA ALA A 93 4.69 -25.79 0.22
C ALA A 93 3.92 -25.36 1.48
N VAL A 94 4.63 -25.04 2.57
CA VAL A 94 4.02 -24.52 3.81
C VAL A 94 3.38 -23.16 3.57
N VAL A 95 4.10 -22.22 2.95
CA VAL A 95 3.58 -20.88 2.62
C VAL A 95 2.39 -20.98 1.67
N TYR A 96 2.46 -21.85 0.66
CA TYR A 96 1.38 -22.06 -0.29
C TYR A 96 0.11 -22.57 0.38
N LYS A 97 0.24 -23.53 1.32
CA LYS A 97 -0.90 -24.03 2.11
C LYS A 97 -1.50 -22.93 3.00
N LYS A 98 -0.65 -22.08 3.59
CA LYS A 98 -1.08 -20.96 4.44
C LYS A 98 -1.47 -19.70 3.67
N LYS A 99 -1.49 -19.74 2.33
CA LYS A 99 -1.81 -18.57 1.48
C LYS A 99 -3.10 -17.87 1.89
N ARG A 100 -4.14 -18.63 2.29
CA ARG A 100 -5.42 -18.05 2.70
C ARG A 100 -5.31 -17.29 4.03
N GLU A 101 -4.71 -17.90 5.05
CA GLU A 101 -4.44 -17.27 6.36
C GLU A 101 -3.57 -16.00 6.20
N ILE A 102 -2.54 -16.08 5.35
CA ILE A 102 -1.66 -14.94 5.08
C ILE A 102 -2.43 -13.81 4.39
N LYS A 103 -3.31 -14.14 3.43
CA LYS A 103 -4.13 -13.14 2.75
C LYS A 103 -5.12 -12.46 3.71
N GLU A 104 -5.73 -13.23 4.59
CA GLU A 104 -6.65 -12.72 5.62
C GLU A 104 -5.89 -11.78 6.58
N MET A 105 -4.74 -12.19 7.10
CA MET A 105 -3.88 -11.38 7.99
C MET A 105 -3.40 -10.07 7.33
N ILE A 106 -3.00 -10.12 6.06
CA ILE A 106 -2.62 -8.91 5.31
C ILE A 106 -3.81 -7.97 5.15
N THR A 107 -5.00 -8.51 4.87
CA THR A 107 -6.22 -7.70 4.70
C THR A 107 -6.62 -7.03 6.01
N GLU A 108 -6.58 -7.76 7.13
CA GLU A 108 -6.86 -7.22 8.47
C GLU A 108 -5.84 -6.13 8.86
N THR A 109 -4.56 -6.33 8.54
CA THR A 109 -3.52 -5.33 8.83
C THR A 109 -3.74 -4.05 8.01
N ILE A 110 -4.06 -4.18 6.72
CA ILE A 110 -4.35 -3.02 5.85
C ILE A 110 -5.60 -2.29 6.34
N GLN A 111 -6.66 -3.00 6.72
CA GLN A 111 -7.87 -2.38 7.26
C GLN A 111 -7.59 -1.63 8.55
N LYS A 112 -6.79 -2.21 9.46
CA LYS A 112 -6.41 -1.56 10.71
C LYS A 112 -5.60 -0.27 10.50
N GLU A 113 -4.67 -0.26 9.55
CA GLU A 113 -3.91 0.94 9.19
C GLU A 113 -4.79 1.99 8.49
N MET A 114 -5.77 1.56 7.68
CA MET A 114 -6.76 2.48 7.08
C MET A 114 -7.64 3.13 8.14
N ASP A 115 -8.13 2.37 9.11
CA ASP A 115 -8.97 2.87 10.21
C ASP A 115 -8.19 3.82 11.14
N ALA A 116 -6.88 3.59 11.33
CA ALA A 116 -6.01 4.46 12.12
C ALA A 116 -5.63 5.78 11.41
N MET A 117 -5.73 5.84 10.08
CA MET A 117 -5.53 7.06 9.30
C MET A 117 -6.78 7.94 9.21
N ASP A 118 -7.97 7.36 9.38
CA ASP A 118 -9.25 8.07 9.30
C ASP A 118 -9.75 8.56 10.69
N SER A 119 -9.07 8.24 11.80
CA SER A 119 -9.36 8.72 13.18
C SER A 119 -8.45 9.86 13.61
#